data_AF-A0A3D2UGI4-F1
#
_entry.id   AF-A0A3D2UGI4-F1
#
_cell.length_a   1.000
_cell.length_b   1.000
_cell.length_c   1.000
_cell.angle_alpha   90.00
_cell.angle_beta   90.00
_cell.angle_gamma   90.00
#
_symmetry.space_group_name_H-M   'P 1'
#
loop_
_entity.id
_entity.type
_entity.pdbx_description
1 polymer ?
#
loop_
_entity_poly.entity_id
_entity_poly.type
_entity_poly.pdbx_seq_one_letter_code
_entity_poly.pdbx_strand_id
1 'polypeptide(L)'
;MIDQFGRRVEYLRISVTDKCNLRCVYCMPMEGLPWLKREELLTYEEIAQIVRTMTGMGLRRVRITGGEPLVRRDLPDLVRMIS
;
A
#
# COMPACT_ATOMS: atom_id res chain seq x y z
N MET A 1 -11.50 8.40 13.01
CA MET A 1 -10.88 7.60 14.10
C MET A 1 -9.85 8.47 14.82
N ILE A 2 -9.78 8.43 16.15
CA ILE A 2 -8.83 9.19 16.98
C ILE A 2 -7.99 8.20 17.78
N ASP A 3 -6.67 8.37 17.80
CA ASP A 3 -5.79 7.52 18.61
C ASP A 3 -5.66 8.00 20.07
N GLN A 4 -4.88 7.27 20.88
CA GLN A 4 -4.67 7.57 22.30
C GLN A 4 -3.95 8.91 22.55
N PHE A 5 -3.33 9.50 21.53
CA PHE A 5 -2.65 10.79 21.59
C PHE A 5 -3.51 11.93 21.03
N GLY A 6 -4.79 11.68 20.73
CA GLY A 6 -5.72 12.68 20.22
C GLY A 6 -5.54 13.00 18.72
N ARG A 7 -4.76 12.21 17.97
CA ARG A 7 -4.52 12.46 16.54
C ARG A 7 -5.61 11.83 15.71
N ARG A 8 -6.10 12.56 14.70
CA ARG A 8 -7.08 12.05 13.74
C ARG A 8 -6.38 11.22 12.67
N VAL A 9 -6.82 9.97 12.52
CA VAL A 9 -6.34 9.10 11.43
C VAL A 9 -7.14 9.40 10.17
N GLU A 10 -6.50 10.12 9.25
CA GLU A 10 -7.08 10.56 7.98
C GLU A 10 -6.22 10.18 6.76
N TYR A 11 -5.10 9.50 6.99
CA TYR A 11 -4.12 9.13 5.97
C TYR A 11 -3.80 7.64 6.05
N LEU A 12 -3.86 6.96 4.91
CA LEU A 12 -3.53 5.56 4.75
C LEU A 12 -2.40 5.40 3.72
N ARG A 13 -1.30 4.79 4.14
CA ARG A 13 -0.22 4.37 3.24
C ARG A 13 -0.40 2.88 2.93
N ILE A 14 -0.52 2.56 1.65
CA ILE A 14 -0.71 1.18 1.17
C ILE A 14 0.59 0.74 0.51
N SER A 15 1.20 -0.33 1.01
CA SER A 15 2.33 -0.99 0.33
C SER A 15 1.76 -2.08 -0.57
N VAL A 16 1.79 -1.88 -1.89
CA VAL A 16 1.16 -2.82 -2.83
C VAL A 16 2.11 -3.94 -3.23
N THR A 17 3.41 -3.75 -3.13
CA THR A 17 4.40 -4.78 -3.43
C THR A 17 5.65 -4.51 -2.61
N ASP A 18 6.38 -5.56 -2.27
CA ASP A 18 7.72 -5.49 -1.71
C ASP A 18 8.80 -5.35 -2.80
N LYS A 19 8.52 -5.76 -4.04
CA LYS A 19 9.47 -5.72 -5.16
C LYS A 19 9.84 -4.30 -5.58
N CYS A 20 11.10 -4.13 -5.99
CA CYS A 20 11.64 -2.89 -6.54
C CYS A 20 12.60 -3.18 -7.70
N ASN A 21 12.56 -2.35 -8.75
CA ASN A 21 13.49 -2.38 -9.88
C ASN A 21 14.82 -1.66 -9.60
N LEU A 22 14.97 -1.05 -8.42
CA LEU A 22 16.21 -0.41 -7.95
C LEU A 22 16.82 -1.13 -6.74
N ARG A 23 18.10 -0.85 -6.48
CA ARG A 23 18.90 -1.37 -5.35
C ARG A 23 19.57 -0.20 -4.61
N CYS A 24 18.74 0.69 -4.08
CA CYS A 24 19.22 1.89 -3.39
C CYS A 24 19.91 1.50 -2.08
N VAL A 25 21.17 1.95 -1.88
CA VAL A 25 22.03 1.56 -0.75
C VAL A 25 21.36 1.69 0.63
N TYR A 26 20.51 2.70 0.83
CA TYR A 26 19.84 2.96 2.12
C TYR A 26 18.46 2.29 2.27
N CYS A 27 17.96 1.60 1.23
CA CYS A 27 16.58 1.11 1.19
C CYS A 27 16.48 -0.36 0.78
N MET A 28 17.18 -0.76 -0.28
CA MET A 28 17.11 -2.10 -0.85
C MET A 28 18.55 -2.63 -1.03
N PRO A 29 19.02 -3.54 -0.15
CA PRO A 29 20.35 -4.13 -0.25
C PRO A 29 20.58 -4.79 -1.60
N MET A 30 21.85 -4.91 -2.01
CA MET A 30 22.23 -5.48 -3.31
C MET A 30 21.76 -6.93 -3.46
N GLU A 31 21.77 -7.68 -2.36
CA GLU A 31 21.30 -9.06 -2.26
C GLU A 31 19.78 -9.17 -2.42
N GLY A 32 19.06 -8.04 -2.34
CA GLY A 32 17.61 -7.97 -2.33
C GLY A 32 17.01 -8.35 -0.98
N LEU A 33 15.69 -8.48 -0.95
CA LEU A 33 14.93 -8.98 0.19
C LEU A 33 14.28 -10.32 -0.16
N PRO A 34 13.96 -11.17 0.83
CA PRO A 34 13.14 -12.34 0.60
C PRO A 34 11.74 -11.89 0.16
N TRP A 35 11.48 -11.96 -1.15
CA TRP A 35 10.22 -11.50 -1.71
C TRP A 35 9.05 -12.36 -1.23
N LEU A 36 7.95 -11.70 -0.87
CA LEU A 36 6.68 -12.34 -0.57
C LEU A 36 6.14 -13.06 -1.81
N LYS A 37 5.52 -14.22 -1.57
CA LYS A 37 4.77 -14.90 -2.61
C LYS A 37 3.50 -14.13 -2.93
N ARG A 38 2.92 -14.39 -4.10
CA ARG A 38 1.77 -13.62 -4.61
C ARG A 38 0.57 -13.74 -3.67
N GLU A 39 0.41 -14.91 -3.06
CA GLU A 39 -0.67 -15.30 -2.17
C GLU A 39 -0.57 -14.64 -0.78
N GLU A 40 0.62 -14.17 -0.42
CA GLU A 40 0.87 -13.45 0.84
C GLU A 40 0.57 -11.94 0.71
N LEU A 41 0.40 -11.44 -0.52
CA LEU A 41 0.03 -10.06 -0.79
C LEU A 41 -1.49 -9.91 -0.87
N LEU A 42 -2.03 -8.88 -0.22
CA LEU A 42 -3.43 -8.50 -0.38
C LEU A 42 -3.80 -8.31 -1.86
N THR A 43 -4.93 -8.87 -2.24
CA THR A 43 -5.63 -8.62 -3.50
C THR A 43 -6.08 -7.15 -3.59
N TYR A 44 -6.42 -6.69 -4.80
CA TYR A 44 -6.89 -5.32 -4.95
C TYR A 44 -8.29 -5.13 -4.36
N GLU A 45 -9.09 -6.18 -4.39
CA GLU A 45 -10.43 -6.25 -3.81
C GLU A 45 -10.38 -6.09 -2.28
N GLU A 46 -9.45 -6.81 -1.62
CA GLU A 46 -9.21 -6.67 -0.17
C GLU A 46 -8.72 -5.27 0.20
N ILE A 47 -7.77 -4.72 -0.57
CA ILE A 47 -7.28 -3.36 -0.36
C ILE A 47 -8.44 -2.36 -0.50
N ALA A 48 -9.25 -2.49 -1.55
CA ALA A 48 -10.37 -1.58 -1.79
C ALA A 48 -11.44 -1.71 -0.70
N GLN A 49 -11.68 -2.91 -0.16
CA GLN A 49 -12.58 -3.11 0.97
C GLN A 49 -12.08 -2.41 2.24
N ILE A 50 -10.77 -2.47 2.53
CA ILE A 50 -10.15 -1.75 3.64
C ILE A 50 -10.33 -0.24 3.43
N VAL A 51 -10.01 0.29 2.26
CA VAL A 51 -10.13 1.72 1.95
C VAL A 51 -11.57 2.20 2.14
N ARG A 52 -12.56 1.50 1.56
CA ARG A 52 -13.98 1.85 1.70
C ARG A 52 -14.43 1.90 3.16
N THR A 53 -14.00 0.91 3.95
CA THR A 53 -14.33 0.84 5.38
C THR A 53 -13.73 2.04 6.14
N MET A 54 -12.47 2.38 5.86
CA MET A 54 -11.78 3.50 6.49
C MET A 54 -12.31 4.87 6.05
N THR A 55 -12.81 5.01 4.81
CA THR A 55 -13.48 6.23 4.34
C THR A 55 -14.66 6.60 5.23
N GLY A 56 -15.48 5.61 5.63
CA GLY A 56 -16.57 5.82 6.61
C GLY A 56 -16.09 6.26 8.00
N MET A 57 -14.81 6.05 8.33
CA MET A 57 -14.19 6.43 9.60
C MET A 57 -13.44 7.76 9.54
N GLY A 58 -13.47 8.46 8.40
CA GLY A 58 -12.86 9.76 8.19
C GLY A 58 -11.51 9.76 7.46
N LEU A 59 -11.16 8.68 6.75
CA LEU A 59 -10.02 8.67 5.84
C LEU A 59 -10.21 9.72 4.73
N ARG A 60 -9.14 10.47 4.42
CA ARG A 60 -9.14 11.55 3.42
C ARG A 60 -8.07 11.38 2.35
N ARG A 61 -6.97 10.71 2.66
CA ARG A 61 -5.80 10.61 1.79
C ARG A 61 -5.29 9.19 1.74
N VAL A 62 -5.09 8.67 0.53
CA VAL A 62 -4.45 7.39 0.27
C VAL A 62 -3.15 7.62 -0.47
N ARG A 63 -2.06 7.01 -0.01
CA ARG A 63 -0.78 6.98 -0.73
C ARG A 63 -0.43 5.55 -1.09
N ILE A 64 -0.31 5.30 -2.38
CA ILE A 64 0.19 4.04 -2.91
C ILE A 64 1.72 4.06 -2.87
N THR A 65 2.29 3.02 -2.27
CA THR A 65 3.72 2.78 -2.10
C THR A 65 4.02 1.29 -2.29
N GLY A 66 5.27 0.89 -2.11
CA GLY A 66 5.70 -0.50 -2.16
C GLY A 66 7.19 -0.58 -1.82
N GLY A 67 7.89 -1.46 -2.52
CA GLY A 67 9.14 -1.09 -3.16
C GLY A 67 8.84 -0.07 -4.26
N GLU A 68 8.74 -0.52 -5.51
CA GLU A 68 8.28 0.29 -6.63
C GLU A 68 6.84 -0.09 -7.01
N PRO A 69 5.82 0.75 -6.72
CA PRO A 69 4.42 0.47 -7.03
C PRO A 69 4.17 0.02 -8.46
N LEU A 70 4.84 0.64 -9.43
CA LEU A 70 4.63 0.39 -10.86
C LEU A 70 5.10 -0.99 -11.31
N VAL A 71 5.85 -1.72 -10.47
CA VAL A 71 6.22 -3.12 -10.71
C VAL A 71 5.03 -4.06 -10.50
N ARG A 72 4.03 -3.67 -9.68
CA ARG A 72 2.83 -4.51 -9.49
C ARG A 72 1.89 -4.33 -10.68
N ARG A 73 1.64 -5.45 -11.38
CA ARG A 73 0.75 -5.49 -12.55
C ARG A 73 -0.66 -5.00 -12.19
N ASP A 74 -1.30 -4.34 -13.14
CA ASP A 74 -2.69 -3.90 -13.08
C ASP A 74 -2.98 -2.87 -11.97
N LEU A 75 -1.96 -2.15 -11.49
CA LEU A 75 -2.12 -1.08 -10.50
C LEU A 75 -3.21 -0.04 -10.84
N PRO A 76 -3.41 0.38 -12.11
CA PRO A 76 -4.52 1.26 -12.45
C PRO A 76 -5.90 0.74 -12.05
N ASP A 77 -6.10 -0.58 -11.97
CA ASP A 77 -7.37 -1.16 -11.52
C ASP A 77 -7.61 -0.88 -10.04
N LEU A 78 -6.57 -1.01 -9.20
CA LEU A 78 -6.67 -0.60 -7.80
C LEU A 78 -7.06 0.88 -7.69
N VAL A 79 -6.43 1.75 -8.47
CA VAL A 79 -6.72 3.19 -8.45
C VAL A 79 -8.19 3.43 -8.79
N ARG A 80 -8.73 2.77 -9.83
CA ARG A 80 -10.16 2.85 -10.18
C ARG A 80 -11.08 2.36 -9.07
N MET A 81 -10.70 1.30 -8.34
CA MET A 81 -11.50 0.73 -7.25
C MET A 81 -11.60 1.62 -6.01
N ILE A 82 -10.66 2.55 -5.81
CA ILE A 82 -10.55 3.38 -4.61
C ILE A 82 -10.72 4.89 -4.86
N SER A 83 -10.99 5.27 -6.12
CA SER A 83 -11.26 6.67 -6.50
C SER A 83 -12.71 7.06 -6.28
#